data_AF-B5WX07-F1
#
_entry.id   AF-B5WX07-F1
#
_cell.length_a   1.000
_cell.length_b   1.000
_cell.length_c   1.000
_cell.angle_alpha   90.00
_cell.angle_beta   90.00
_cell.angle_gamma   90.00
#
_symmetry.space_group_name_H-M   'P 1'
#
loop_
_entity.id
_entity.type
_entity.pdbx_description
1 polymer ?
#
loop_
_entity_poly.entity_id
_entity_poly.type
_entity_poly.pdbx_seq_one_letter_code
_entity_poly.pdbx_strand_id
1 'polypeptide(L)'
;LNASLPINPTIIRIMRVLRIARVLKLLKMATGMRSLLDTVVQALPQVGNLGLLFMLLFFIYAALGVELFGKLECAEENPCEGLSRHATFQNFGMAFLTLFRISTGDNWNGIMKDTLRECKNDKCLSYLPLLSPMYFVTFVL
;
A
#
# COMPACT_ATOMS: atom_id res chain seq x y z
N LEU A 1 39.46 15.30 24.58
CA LEU A 1 39.34 14.01 23.87
C LEU A 1 37.86 13.80 23.51
N ASN A 2 37.40 14.44 22.43
CA ASN A 2 36.04 14.23 21.94
C ASN A 2 36.05 12.91 21.18
N ALA A 3 35.64 11.82 21.84
CA ALA A 3 35.41 10.56 21.17
C ALA A 3 34.28 10.76 20.16
N SER A 4 34.63 10.97 18.90
CA SER A 4 33.72 10.90 17.77
C SER A 4 33.30 9.44 17.61
N LEU A 5 32.36 9.00 18.46
CA LEU A 5 31.62 7.78 18.24
C LEU A 5 31.03 7.87 16.82
N PRO A 6 31.33 6.94 15.90
CA PRO A 6 30.81 6.96 14.54
C PRO A 6 29.33 6.52 14.56
N ILE A 7 28.46 7.35 15.13
CA ILE A 7 27.02 7.12 15.18
C ILE A 7 26.43 7.64 13.87
N ASN A 8 25.72 6.77 13.15
CA ASN A 8 25.07 7.13 11.89
C ASN A 8 24.13 8.34 12.09
N PRO A 9 24.26 9.43 11.30
CA PRO A 9 23.44 10.64 11.45
C PRO A 9 21.93 10.36 11.32
N THR A 10 21.53 9.29 10.65
CA THR A 10 20.13 8.84 10.56
C THR A 10 19.58 8.42 11.93
N ILE A 11 20.38 7.75 12.77
CA ILE A 11 19.96 7.32 14.12
C ILE A 11 19.72 8.55 15.00
N ILE A 12 20.59 9.56 14.90
CA ILE A 12 20.44 10.83 15.64
C ILE A 12 19.15 11.56 15.20
N ARG A 13 18.82 11.52 13.90
CA ARG A 13 17.56 12.08 13.37
C ARG A 13 16.34 11.32 13.90
N ILE A 14 16.35 9.99 13.89
CA ILE A 14 15.26 9.16 14.44
C ILE A 14 15.03 9.49 15.93
N MET A 15 16.09 9.53 16.74
CA MET A 15 16.02 9.89 18.16
C MET A 15 15.46 11.30 18.40
N ARG A 16 15.70 12.23 17.46
CA ARG A 16 15.14 13.59 17.51
C ARG A 16 13.64 13.59 17.20
N VAL A 17 13.18 12.81 16.22
CA VAL A 17 11.75 12.64 15.88
C VAL A 17 10.98 11.97 17.02
N LEU A 18 11.55 10.94 17.66
CA LEU A 18 10.93 10.22 18.79
C LEU A 18 10.56 11.13 19.97
N ARG A 19 11.22 12.30 20.13
CA ARG A 19 10.85 13.27 21.18
C ARG A 19 9.43 13.81 21.02
N ILE A 20 8.82 13.74 19.84
CA ILE A 20 7.40 14.09 19.61
C ILE A 20 6.46 13.18 20.42
N ALA A 21 6.87 11.96 20.76
CA ALA A 21 6.07 11.06 21.61
C ALA A 21 5.70 11.66 22.97
N ARG A 22 6.42 12.68 23.47
CA ARG A 22 6.05 13.41 24.69
C ARG A 22 4.69 14.11 24.58
N VAL A 23 4.25 14.49 23.37
CA VAL A 23 2.94 15.09 23.11
C VAL A 23 1.81 14.11 23.44
N LEU A 24 2.04 12.80 23.32
CA LEU A 24 1.07 11.77 23.73
C LEU A 24 0.79 11.81 25.24
N LYS A 25 1.67 12.40 26.07
CA LYS A 25 1.38 12.62 27.49
C LYS A 25 0.27 13.66 27.71
N LEU A 26 0.10 14.62 26.81
CA LEU A 26 -1.00 15.60 26.87
C LEU A 26 -2.35 14.95 26.63
N LEU A 27 -2.42 13.91 25.79
CA LEU A 27 -3.63 13.11 25.56
C LEU A 27 -4.11 12.39 26.85
N LYS A 28 -3.21 12.12 27.80
CA LYS A 28 -3.56 11.53 29.11
C LYS A 28 -4.19 12.53 30.08
N MET A 29 -4.00 13.84 29.86
CA MET A 29 -4.53 14.89 30.74
C MET A 29 -5.99 15.25 30.40
N ALA A 30 -6.41 15.02 29.15
CA ALA A 30 -7.79 15.26 28.70
C ALA A 30 -8.65 14.01 28.93
N THR A 31 -9.40 13.97 30.03
CA THR A 31 -10.29 12.86 30.42
C THR A 31 -11.30 12.46 29.33
N GLY A 32 -11.86 13.42 28.59
CA GLY A 32 -12.76 13.16 27.47
C GLY A 32 -12.08 12.44 26.29
N MET A 33 -10.86 12.84 25.92
CA MET A 33 -10.08 12.21 24.84
C MET A 33 -9.70 10.77 25.19
N ARG A 34 -9.38 10.53 26.47
CA ARG A 34 -9.05 9.20 26.98
C ARG A 34 -10.22 8.22 26.83
N SER A 35 -11.46 8.65 27.11
CA SER A 35 -12.64 7.78 26.99
C SER A 35 -12.85 7.28 25.55
N LEU A 36 -12.64 8.17 24.56
CA LEU A 36 -12.71 7.81 23.15
C LEU A 36 -11.60 6.82 22.75
N LEU A 37 -10.36 7.07 23.19
CA LEU A 37 -9.23 6.17 22.93
C LEU A 37 -9.42 4.80 23.58
N ASP A 38 -9.92 4.75 24.82
CA ASP A 38 -10.21 3.50 25.52
C ASP A 38 -11.28 2.69 24.78
N THR A 39 -12.28 3.36 24.20
CA THR A 39 -13.31 2.72 23.35
C THR A 39 -12.70 2.14 22.08
N VAL A 40 -11.82 2.88 21.39
CA VAL A 40 -11.11 2.39 20.20
C VAL A 40 -10.25 1.17 20.54
N VAL A 41 -9.50 1.23 21.65
CA VAL A 41 -8.62 0.12 22.08
C VAL A 41 -9.44 -1.13 22.43
N GLN A 42 -10.62 -0.97 23.04
CA GLN A 42 -11.52 -2.08 23.30
C GLN A 42 -12.07 -2.72 22.02
N ALA A 43 -12.23 -1.96 20.94
CA ALA A 43 -12.66 -2.47 19.64
C ALA A 43 -11.54 -3.15 18.84
N LEU A 44 -10.26 -2.84 19.12
CA LEU A 44 -9.10 -3.36 18.36
C LEU A 44 -9.06 -4.88 18.21
N PRO A 45 -9.37 -5.72 19.21
CA PRO A 45 -9.33 -7.18 19.03
C PRO A 45 -10.32 -7.68 17.97
N GLN A 46 -11.52 -7.08 17.91
CA GLN A 46 -12.51 -7.42 16.90
C GLN A 46 -12.08 -6.92 15.51
N VAL A 47 -11.58 -5.68 15.43
CA VAL A 47 -11.02 -5.13 14.19
C VAL A 47 -9.82 -5.94 13.72
N GLY A 48 -9.03 -6.51 14.62
CA GLY A 48 -7.89 -7.37 14.31
C GLY A 48 -8.30 -8.64 13.56
N ASN A 49 -9.41 -9.27 13.92
CA ASN A 49 -9.93 -10.44 13.22
C ASN A 49 -10.31 -10.10 11.77
N LEU A 50 -11.00 -8.98 11.56
CA LEU A 50 -11.32 -8.47 10.22
C LEU A 50 -10.05 -8.09 9.45
N GLY A 51 -9.10 -7.44 10.13
CA GLY A 51 -7.82 -7.03 9.56
C GLY A 51 -6.97 -8.21 9.09
N LEU A 52 -7.02 -9.35 9.78
CA LEU A 52 -6.32 -10.57 9.38
C LEU A 52 -6.92 -11.15 8.09
N LEU A 53 -8.25 -11.21 8.00
CA LEU A 53 -8.94 -11.64 6.77
C LEU A 53 -8.61 -10.68 5.61
N PHE A 54 -8.62 -9.37 5.87
CA PHE A 54 -8.27 -8.35 4.90
C PHE A 54 -6.81 -8.49 4.42
N MET A 55 -5.87 -8.79 5.33
CA MET A 55 -4.47 -9.05 4.99
C MET A 55 -4.30 -10.31 4.13
N LEU A 56 -5.07 -11.37 4.39
CA LEU A 56 -5.06 -12.57 3.55
C LEU A 56 -5.56 -12.26 2.14
N LEU A 57 -6.64 -11.49 2.01
CA LEU A 57 -7.15 -11.03 0.72
C LEU A 57 -6.07 -10.24 -0.04
N PHE A 58 -5.42 -9.29 0.63
CA PHE A 58 -4.31 -8.53 0.05
C PHE A 58 -3.16 -9.42 -0.42
N PHE A 59 -2.82 -10.46 0.35
CA PHE A 59 -1.78 -11.40 -0.03
C PHE A 59 -2.12 -12.15 -1.32
N ILE A 60 -3.34 -12.69 -1.41
CA ILE A 60 -3.82 -13.44 -2.58
C ILE A 60 -3.84 -12.54 -3.80
N TYR A 61 -4.45 -11.35 -3.70
CA TYR A 61 -4.53 -10.41 -4.81
C TYR A 61 -3.14 -9.89 -5.20
N ALA A 62 -2.23 -9.63 -4.25
CA ALA A 62 -0.88 -9.19 -4.58
C ALA A 62 -0.14 -10.25 -5.41
N ALA A 63 -0.22 -11.52 -5.02
CA ALA A 63 0.39 -12.62 -5.77
C ALA A 63 -0.23 -12.77 -7.18
N LEU A 64 -1.56 -12.74 -7.28
CA LEU A 64 -2.26 -12.78 -8.56
C LEU A 64 -1.91 -11.58 -9.44
N GLY A 65 -1.87 -10.38 -8.88
CA GLY A 65 -1.53 -9.15 -9.59
C GLY A 65 -0.11 -9.16 -10.14
N VAL A 66 0.86 -9.73 -9.40
CA VAL A 66 2.23 -9.91 -9.91
C VAL A 66 2.23 -10.84 -11.12
N GLU A 67 1.49 -11.94 -11.10
CA GLU A 67 1.48 -12.86 -12.25
C GLU A 67 0.72 -12.32 -13.46
N LEU A 68 -0.39 -11.61 -13.23
CA LEU A 68 -1.19 -11.04 -14.31
C LEU A 68 -0.54 -9.80 -14.91
N PHE A 69 -0.02 -8.89 -14.08
CA PHE A 69 0.34 -7.53 -14.47
C PHE A 69 1.83 -7.20 -14.29
N GLY A 70 2.65 -8.12 -13.75
CA GLY A 70 4.05 -7.84 -13.43
C GLY A 70 4.94 -7.57 -14.64
N LYS A 71 4.50 -7.96 -15.84
CA LYS A 71 5.21 -7.72 -17.11
C LYS A 71 4.77 -6.44 -17.84
N LEU A 72 3.81 -5.70 -17.28
CA LEU A 72 3.39 -4.43 -17.87
C LEU A 72 4.49 -3.37 -17.67
N GLU A 73 4.90 -2.75 -18.78
CA GLU A 73 5.90 -1.69 -18.80
C GLU A 73 5.27 -0.37 -19.25
N CYS A 74 5.54 0.68 -18.49
CA CYS A 74 5.18 2.06 -18.82
C CYS A 74 6.41 2.73 -19.41
N ALA A 75 6.37 3.05 -20.70
CA ALA A 75 7.47 3.68 -21.45
C ALA A 75 6.99 4.98 -22.10
N GLU A 76 7.90 5.82 -22.61
CA GLU A 76 7.52 7.06 -23.31
C GLU A 76 6.62 6.79 -24.54
N GLU A 77 6.84 5.65 -25.21
CA GLU A 77 6.04 5.21 -26.36
C GLU A 77 4.67 4.64 -25.95
N ASN A 78 4.49 4.27 -24.68
CA ASN A 78 3.24 3.75 -24.12
C ASN A 78 3.04 4.28 -22.69
N PRO A 79 2.65 5.57 -22.54
CA PRO A 79 2.62 6.24 -21.25
C PRO A 79 1.45 5.77 -20.39
N CYS A 80 1.71 5.44 -19.12
CA CYS A 80 0.69 5.05 -18.14
C CYS A 80 0.09 6.26 -17.41
N GLU A 81 -1.19 6.18 -17.05
CA GLU A 81 -1.88 7.24 -16.30
C GLU A 81 -1.93 6.94 -14.79
N GLY A 82 -2.14 5.68 -14.41
CA GLY A 82 -2.22 5.20 -13.03
C GLY A 82 -0.97 4.45 -12.56
N LEU A 83 -0.41 3.58 -13.40
CA LEU A 83 0.82 2.86 -13.09
C LEU A 83 2.02 3.82 -13.12
N SER A 84 2.91 3.68 -12.14
CA SER A 84 4.08 4.55 -11.99
C SER A 84 5.19 3.81 -11.25
N ARG A 85 6.40 4.37 -11.14
CA ARG A 85 7.51 3.77 -10.38
C ARG A 85 7.17 3.42 -8.92
N HIS A 86 6.15 4.05 -8.34
CA HIS A 86 5.69 3.81 -6.97
C HIS A 86 4.36 3.05 -6.87
N ALA A 87 3.77 2.67 -8.01
CA ALA A 87 2.55 1.89 -8.09
C ALA A 87 2.66 0.92 -9.28
N THR A 88 3.24 -0.25 -9.04
CA THR A 88 3.42 -1.33 -10.03
C THR A 88 3.15 -2.70 -9.43
N PHE A 89 2.98 -3.69 -10.30
CA PHE A 89 2.86 -5.10 -9.95
C PHE A 89 4.14 -5.91 -10.25
N GLN A 90 5.30 -5.26 -10.42
CA GLN A 90 6.55 -5.94 -10.82
C GLN A 90 7.10 -6.88 -9.75
N ASN A 91 6.80 -6.62 -8.48
CA ASN A 91 7.17 -7.48 -7.36
C ASN A 91 6.09 -7.42 -6.28
N PHE A 92 6.13 -8.40 -5.38
CA PHE A 92 5.11 -8.57 -4.33
C PHE A 92 4.95 -7.34 -3.43
N GLY A 93 6.05 -6.71 -3.01
CA GLY A 93 6.00 -5.53 -2.12
C GLY A 93 5.33 -4.32 -2.78
N MET A 94 5.68 -4.03 -4.04
CA MET A 94 5.06 -2.97 -4.80
C MET A 94 3.60 -3.28 -5.15
N ALA A 95 3.28 -4.54 -5.48
CA ALA A 95 1.91 -4.97 -5.71
C ALA A 95 1.04 -4.77 -4.46
N PHE A 96 1.56 -5.11 -3.28
CA PHE A 96 0.89 -4.90 -2.01
C PHE A 96 0.63 -3.41 -1.72
N LEU A 97 1.62 -2.53 -1.93
CA LEU A 97 1.45 -1.08 -1.79
C LEU A 97 0.48 -0.49 -2.82
N THR A 98 0.48 -1.04 -4.03
CA THR A 98 -0.45 -0.63 -5.10
C THR A 98 -1.89 -1.03 -4.74
N LEU A 99 -2.10 -2.23 -4.20
CA LEU A 99 -3.40 -2.67 -3.68
C LEU A 99 -3.84 -1.84 -2.47
N PHE A 100 -2.92 -1.43 -1.60
CA PHE A 100 -3.22 -0.50 -0.53
C PHE A 100 -3.77 0.83 -1.08
N ARG A 101 -3.12 1.41 -2.09
CA ARG A 101 -3.63 2.61 -2.78
C ARG A 101 -5.01 2.40 -3.41
N ILE A 102 -5.24 1.25 -4.06
CA ILE A 102 -6.53 0.91 -4.66
C ILE A 102 -7.62 0.80 -3.59
N SER A 103 -7.31 0.19 -2.44
CA SER A 103 -8.26 0.01 -1.34
C SER A 103 -8.70 1.33 -0.69
N THR A 104 -7.91 2.39 -0.80
CA THR A 104 -8.33 3.73 -0.36
C THR A 104 -9.16 4.47 -1.41
N GLY A 105 -9.42 3.85 -2.56
CA GLY A 105 -10.18 4.45 -3.67
C GLY A 105 -9.41 5.50 -4.47
N ASP A 106 -8.10 5.68 -4.23
CA ASP A 106 -7.31 6.67 -4.95
C ASP A 106 -6.84 6.14 -6.30
N ASN A 107 -7.27 6.80 -7.38
CA ASN A 107 -6.82 6.56 -8.76
C ASN A 107 -6.83 5.08 -9.22
N TRP A 108 -7.69 4.24 -8.65
CA TRP A 108 -7.77 2.82 -9.00
C TRP A 108 -8.24 2.59 -10.44
N ASN A 109 -9.14 3.44 -10.94
CA ASN A 109 -9.61 3.41 -12.33
C ASN A 109 -8.48 3.64 -13.33
N GLY A 110 -7.53 4.53 -13.04
CA GLY A 110 -6.36 4.77 -13.88
C GLY A 110 -5.46 3.54 -13.95
N ILE A 111 -5.21 2.90 -12.81
CA ILE A 111 -4.43 1.65 -12.73
C ILE A 111 -5.13 0.54 -13.52
N MET A 112 -6.45 0.39 -13.38
CA MET A 112 -7.24 -0.58 -14.15
C MET A 112 -7.15 -0.31 -15.66
N LYS A 113 -7.32 0.94 -16.11
CA LYS A 113 -7.19 1.32 -17.53
C LYS A 113 -5.82 1.00 -18.10
N ASP A 114 -4.75 1.19 -17.33
CA ASP A 114 -3.41 0.84 -17.78
C ASP A 114 -3.21 -0.67 -17.94
N THR A 115 -3.90 -1.47 -17.13
CA THR A 115 -3.86 -2.94 -17.21
C THR A 115 -4.80 -3.53 -18.28
N LEU A 116 -5.74 -2.73 -18.80
CA LEU A 116 -6.66 -3.10 -19.89
C LEU A 116 -6.01 -3.08 -21.28
N ARG A 117 -4.79 -2.53 -21.39
CA ARG A 117 -4.14 -2.31 -22.68
C ARG A 117 -3.78 -3.63 -23.35
N GLU A 118 -4.10 -3.74 -24.63
CA GLU A 118 -3.65 -4.85 -25.46
C GLU A 118 -2.13 -4.73 -25.65
N CYS A 119 -1.38 -5.75 -25.21
CA CYS A 119 0.06 -5.75 -25.41
C CYS A 119 0.40 -6.03 -26.87
N LYS A 120 1.18 -5.13 -27.45
CA LYS A 120 1.63 -5.19 -28.86
C LYS A 120 2.69 -6.27 -29.12
N ASN A 121 3.24 -6.88 -28.08
CA ASN A 121 4.32 -7.89 -28.12
C ASN A 121 3.94 -9.13 -27.28
N ASP A 122 4.55 -10.29 -27.56
CA ASP A 122 4.36 -11.60 -26.89
C ASP A 122 4.65 -11.65 -25.37
N LYS A 123 4.94 -10.51 -24.74
CA LYS A 123 5.33 -10.42 -23.33
C LYS A 123 4.16 -10.37 -22.36
N CYS A 124 2.93 -10.14 -22.82
CA CYS A 124 1.75 -10.12 -21.96
C CYS A 124 0.67 -11.09 -22.43
N LEU A 125 -0.30 -11.32 -21.54
CA LEU A 125 -1.38 -12.26 -21.73
C LEU A 125 -2.52 -11.62 -22.55
N SER A 126 -2.92 -12.25 -23.66
CA SER A 126 -3.97 -11.71 -24.54
C SER A 126 -5.36 -11.60 -23.89
N TYR A 127 -5.58 -12.26 -22.75
CA TYR A 127 -6.83 -12.25 -21.99
C TYR A 127 -6.92 -11.14 -20.92
N LEU A 128 -5.90 -10.28 -20.81
CA LEU A 128 -5.88 -9.15 -19.86
C LEU A 128 -7.08 -8.20 -19.98
N PRO A 129 -7.59 -7.85 -21.18
CA PRO A 129 -8.77 -6.97 -21.30
C PRO A 129 -10.02 -7.55 -20.64
N LEU A 130 -10.12 -8.88 -20.53
CA LEU A 130 -11.23 -9.57 -19.88
C LEU A 130 -10.99 -9.76 -18.38
N LEU A 131 -9.78 -10.20 -17.99
CA LEU A 131 -9.47 -10.50 -16.59
C LEU A 131 -9.25 -9.25 -15.73
N SER A 132 -8.73 -8.16 -16.31
CA SER A 132 -8.43 -6.94 -15.55
C SER A 132 -9.67 -6.36 -14.87
N PRO A 133 -10.79 -6.06 -15.57
CA PRO A 133 -11.99 -5.55 -14.93
C PRO A 133 -12.50 -6.46 -13.82
N MET A 134 -12.48 -7.78 -14.04
CA MET A 134 -12.88 -8.74 -13.01
C MET A 134 -11.99 -8.67 -11.79
N TYR A 135 -10.66 -8.64 -11.96
CA TYR A 135 -9.71 -8.52 -10.85
C TYR A 135 -9.93 -7.25 -10.03
N PHE A 136 -10.07 -6.07 -10.67
CA PHE A 136 -10.21 -4.81 -9.94
C PHE A 136 -11.60 -4.66 -9.31
N VAL A 137 -12.67 -5.05 -10.01
CA VAL A 137 -14.04 -4.94 -9.48
C VAL A 137 -14.23 -5.89 -8.30
N THR A 138 -13.71 -7.12 -8.36
CA THR A 138 -13.80 -8.09 -7.24
C THR A 138 -12.90 -7.77 -6.06
N PHE A 139 -11.83 -6.98 -6.26
CA PHE A 139 -11.01 -6.48 -5.15
C PHE A 139 -11.67 -5.31 -4.41
N VAL A 140 -12.37 -4.44 -5.15
CA VAL A 140 -12.97 -3.21 -4.62
C VAL A 140 -14.34 -3.45 -3.99
N LEU A 141 -15.13 -4.40 -4.51
CA LEU A 141 -16.42 -4.82 -3.96
C LEU A 141 -16.26 -5.84 -2.83
#